data_AF-A0A7S1KE50-F1
#
_entry.id   AF-A0A7S1KE50-F1
#
_cell.length_a   1.000
_cell.length_b   1.000
_cell.length_c   1.000
_cell.angle_alpha   90.00
_cell.angle_beta   90.00
_cell.angle_gamma   90.00
#
_symmetry.space_group_name_H-M   'P 1'
#
loop_
_entity.id
_entity.type
_entity.pdbx_description
1 polymer ?
#
loop_
_entity_poly.entity_id
_entity_poly.type
_entity_poly.pdbx_seq_one_letter_code
_entity_poly.pdbx_strand_id
1 'polypeptide(L)'
;LGADDVDIIFDEGVSPLSRQLLEGCIRRTFTFGAQVTSLIRERAFPGASGSLRVRGTRGTHSMYSCLCFAIDSPSNYPSLDASGAGDPLPVVLPQWPSRELQRDIINALIDGGADVNGSGAERFEQLPIKVAIRAGNLTAVEALLACQANVRGVTAMELPNRLGAASSATREYEDLLISVYRRLAQHDSTLAAERSDQESLVRLAIRRSRIFSQSFIDAYLTFITSHGAD
;
A
#
# COMPACT_ATOMS: atom_id res chain seq x y z
N LEU A 1 8.37 -5.15 12.01
CA LEU A 1 9.40 -6.05 11.46
C LEU A 1 10.07 -5.37 10.29
N GLY A 2 11.37 -5.55 10.10
CA GLY A 2 12.07 -5.14 8.89
C GLY A 2 11.94 -6.20 7.79
N ALA A 3 12.40 -5.86 6.58
CA ALA A 3 12.44 -6.81 5.45
C ALA A 3 13.34 -8.03 5.72
N ASP A 4 14.33 -7.92 6.62
CA ASP A 4 15.26 -9.02 6.95
C ASP A 4 14.71 -9.99 8.01
N ASP A 5 13.61 -9.63 8.68
CA ASP A 5 12.95 -10.48 9.69
C ASP A 5 11.90 -11.43 9.06
N VAL A 6 11.65 -11.28 7.76
CA VAL A 6 10.59 -11.99 7.04
C VAL A 6 11.16 -12.81 5.89
N ASP A 7 10.55 -13.97 5.65
CA ASP A 7 10.75 -14.78 4.47
C ASP A 7 9.74 -14.38 3.40
N ILE A 8 10.18 -14.33 2.15
CA ILE A 8 9.32 -14.07 1.00
C ILE A 8 8.81 -15.42 0.49
N ILE A 9 7.49 -15.59 0.49
CA ILE A 9 6.84 -16.82 0.05
C ILE A 9 6.13 -16.53 -1.26
N PHE A 10 6.61 -17.13 -2.33
CA PHE A 10 6.07 -16.96 -3.68
C PHE A 10 4.83 -17.83 -3.89
N ASP A 11 3.91 -17.35 -4.71
CA ASP A 11 2.79 -18.16 -5.18
C ASP A 11 3.27 -19.37 -6.02
N GLU A 12 2.43 -20.40 -6.13
CA GLU A 12 2.73 -21.59 -6.91
C GLU A 12 2.86 -21.23 -8.41
N GLY A 13 3.91 -21.74 -9.06
CA GLY A 13 4.16 -21.46 -10.48
C GLY A 13 4.89 -20.15 -10.79
N VAL A 14 5.25 -19.32 -9.79
CA VAL A 14 6.07 -18.12 -10.01
C VAL A 14 7.48 -18.50 -10.50
N SER A 15 7.83 -18.07 -11.71
CA SER A 15 9.12 -18.35 -12.36
C SER A 15 10.31 -17.71 -11.63
N PRO A 16 11.55 -18.24 -11.77
CA PRO A 16 12.73 -17.67 -11.11
C PRO A 16 12.95 -16.18 -11.39
N LEU A 17 12.72 -15.71 -12.63
CA LEU A 17 12.83 -14.30 -12.99
C LEU A 17 11.76 -13.45 -12.31
N SER A 18 10.55 -13.98 -12.15
CA SER A 18 9.47 -13.29 -11.41
C SER A 18 9.75 -13.23 -9.91
N ARG A 19 10.43 -14.26 -9.36
CA ARG A 19 10.92 -14.23 -7.97
C ARG A 19 11.98 -13.15 -7.80
N GLN A 20 12.93 -13.06 -8.74
CA GLN A 20 13.93 -11.99 -8.75
C GLN A 20 13.28 -10.60 -8.84
N LEU A 21 12.22 -10.47 -9.63
CA LEU A 21 11.45 -9.22 -9.72
C LEU A 21 10.83 -8.85 -8.36
N LEU A 22 10.12 -9.79 -7.73
CA LEU A 22 9.51 -9.61 -6.41
C LEU A 22 10.55 -9.29 -5.31
N GLU A 23 11.62 -10.09 -5.25
CA GLU A 23 12.72 -9.86 -4.30
C GLU A 23 13.39 -8.53 -4.52
N GLY A 24 13.61 -8.14 -5.78
CA GLY A 24 14.23 -6.88 -6.14
C GLY A 24 13.39 -5.67 -5.76
N CYS A 25 12.06 -5.78 -5.87
CA CYS A 25 11.15 -4.82 -5.27
C CYS A 25 11.33 -4.80 -3.76
N ILE A 26 11.07 -5.91 -3.05
CA ILE A 26 11.07 -5.98 -1.58
C ILE A 26 12.38 -5.48 -0.96
N ARG A 27 13.52 -5.89 -1.51
CA ARG A 27 14.86 -5.57 -1.01
C ARG A 27 15.44 -4.29 -1.63
N ARG A 28 14.72 -3.63 -2.53
CA ARG A 28 15.12 -2.38 -3.21
C ARG A 28 16.44 -2.53 -3.97
N THR A 29 16.63 -3.64 -4.68
CA THR A 29 17.88 -3.91 -5.41
C THR A 29 17.95 -3.20 -6.76
N PHE A 30 16.82 -2.71 -7.27
CA PHE A 30 16.77 -1.93 -8.50
C PHE A 30 17.25 -0.49 -8.26
N THR A 31 18.12 0.01 -9.14
CA THR A 31 18.67 1.36 -9.11
C THR A 31 18.10 2.24 -10.22
N PHE A 32 17.45 1.67 -11.24
CA PHE A 32 16.73 2.39 -12.29
C PHE A 32 15.62 1.52 -12.92
N GLY A 33 14.54 2.15 -13.38
CA GLY A 33 13.35 1.47 -13.92
C GLY A 33 13.62 0.50 -15.07
N ALA A 34 14.64 0.77 -15.91
CA ALA A 34 14.97 -0.09 -17.04
C ALA A 34 15.40 -1.52 -16.65
N GLN A 35 15.89 -1.74 -15.41
CA GLN A 35 16.19 -3.10 -14.93
C GLN A 35 14.92 -3.94 -14.81
N VAL A 36 13.84 -3.34 -14.31
CA VAL A 36 12.52 -3.98 -14.23
C VAL A 36 12.00 -4.27 -15.63
N THR A 37 12.07 -3.30 -16.54
CA THR A 37 11.67 -3.51 -17.94
C THR A 37 12.46 -4.63 -18.61
N SER A 38 13.77 -4.76 -18.34
CA SER A 38 14.59 -5.86 -18.88
C SER A 38 14.11 -7.22 -18.38
N LEU A 39 13.90 -7.36 -17.06
CA LEU A 39 13.40 -8.62 -16.49
C LEU A 39 12.05 -9.02 -17.10
N ILE A 40 11.15 -8.06 -17.29
CA ILE A 40 9.83 -8.31 -17.90
C ILE A 40 9.99 -8.77 -19.37
N ARG A 41 10.90 -8.15 -20.14
CA ARG A 41 11.23 -8.60 -21.51
C ARG A 41 11.83 -10.00 -21.54
N GLU A 42 12.58 -10.37 -20.51
CA GLU A 42 13.12 -11.72 -20.30
C GLU A 42 12.08 -12.74 -19.80
N ARG A 43 10.79 -12.36 -19.77
CA ARG A 43 9.64 -13.16 -19.32
C ARG A 43 9.48 -13.28 -17.81
N ALA A 44 9.96 -12.31 -17.03
CA ALA A 44 9.42 -12.11 -15.69
C ALA A 44 7.95 -11.66 -15.79
N PHE A 45 7.08 -12.27 -14.99
CA PHE A 45 5.67 -11.91 -14.94
C PHE A 45 5.45 -10.81 -13.89
N PRO A 46 5.09 -9.59 -14.29
CA PRO A 46 4.93 -8.47 -13.35
C PRO A 46 3.65 -8.56 -12.50
N GLY A 47 2.70 -9.41 -12.93
CA GLY A 47 1.54 -9.79 -12.12
C GLY A 47 1.83 -10.89 -11.08
N ALA A 48 3.08 -11.29 -10.91
CA ALA A 48 3.44 -12.28 -9.88
C ALA A 48 3.10 -11.75 -8.48
N SER A 49 2.68 -12.69 -7.62
CA SER A 49 2.28 -12.40 -6.25
C SER A 49 3.14 -13.19 -5.27
N GLY A 50 3.28 -12.62 -4.07
CA GLY A 50 4.01 -13.21 -2.97
C GLY A 50 3.42 -12.79 -1.64
N SER A 51 3.83 -13.45 -0.56
CA SER A 51 3.46 -13.07 0.80
C SER A 51 4.71 -12.91 1.65
N LEU A 52 4.59 -12.10 2.69
CA LEU A 52 5.62 -11.97 3.72
C LEU A 52 5.26 -12.88 4.87
N ARG A 53 6.23 -13.63 5.40
CA ARG A 53 6.04 -14.51 6.55
C ARG A 53 7.13 -14.28 7.56
N VAL A 54 6.77 -14.20 8.84
CA VAL A 54 7.77 -14.12 9.91
C VAL A 54 8.62 -15.39 9.92
N ARG A 55 9.94 -15.23 9.92
CA ARG A 55 10.87 -16.35 9.84
C ARG A 55 10.59 -17.39 10.94
N GLY A 56 10.54 -18.66 10.55
CA GLY A 56 10.31 -19.78 11.48
C GLY A 56 8.85 -20.00 11.87
N THR A 57 7.90 -19.25 11.32
CA THR A 57 6.46 -19.45 11.59
C THR A 57 5.76 -20.18 10.44
N ARG A 58 4.55 -20.68 10.71
CA ARG A 58 3.59 -21.21 9.72
C ARG A 58 2.27 -20.47 9.92
N GLY A 59 1.59 -20.08 8.85
CA GLY A 59 0.35 -19.32 8.92
C GLY A 59 -0.27 -19.09 7.55
N THR A 60 -1.47 -18.53 7.51
CA THR A 60 -2.16 -18.17 6.27
C THR A 60 -1.52 -16.95 5.63
N HIS A 61 -1.37 -16.98 4.31
CA HIS A 61 -0.58 -16.01 3.55
C HIS A 61 -1.47 -14.87 3.05
N SER A 62 -1.15 -13.63 3.39
CA SER A 62 -1.72 -12.47 2.69
C SER A 62 -0.92 -12.24 1.41
N MET A 63 -1.56 -12.48 0.27
CA MET A 63 -0.95 -12.29 -1.03
C MET A 63 -0.89 -10.80 -1.38
N TYR A 64 0.29 -10.36 -1.82
CA TYR A 64 0.55 -9.03 -2.34
C TYR A 64 1.11 -9.18 -3.74
N SER A 65 0.65 -8.32 -4.65
CA SER A 65 1.22 -8.24 -5.99
C SER A 65 2.61 -7.60 -5.94
N CYS A 66 3.39 -7.79 -7.02
CA CYS A 66 4.66 -7.11 -7.18
C CYS A 66 4.54 -5.58 -7.05
N LEU A 67 3.42 -5.01 -7.48
CA LEU A 67 3.14 -3.58 -7.39
C LEU A 67 3.03 -3.11 -5.92
N CYS A 68 2.39 -3.91 -5.06
CA CYS A 68 2.34 -3.62 -3.62
C CYS A 68 3.74 -3.63 -2.99
N PHE A 69 4.60 -4.56 -3.39
CA PHE A 69 5.97 -4.60 -2.91
C PHE A 69 6.83 -3.44 -3.38
N ALA A 70 6.53 -2.81 -4.51
CA ALA A 70 7.23 -1.61 -4.98
C ALA A 70 6.90 -0.35 -4.17
N ILE A 71 5.88 -0.39 -3.31
CA ILE A 71 5.47 0.76 -2.49
C ILE A 71 6.22 0.71 -1.14
N ASP A 72 6.90 1.81 -0.80
CA ASP A 72 7.51 2.05 0.50
C ASP A 72 6.70 3.11 1.29
N SER A 73 7.08 3.36 2.54
CA SER A 73 6.52 4.46 3.33
C SER A 73 7.55 5.56 3.55
N PRO A 74 7.25 6.84 3.21
CA PRO A 74 8.13 7.97 3.47
C PRO A 74 8.41 8.21 4.97
N SER A 75 7.46 7.91 5.85
CA SER A 75 7.61 8.01 7.31
C SER A 75 8.01 6.69 7.99
N ASN A 76 8.38 5.67 7.20
CA ASN A 76 8.63 4.30 7.69
C ASN A 76 7.43 3.69 8.43
N TYR A 77 6.22 4.20 8.15
CA TYR A 77 5.00 3.65 8.70
C TYR A 77 4.65 2.33 8.01
N PRO A 78 4.28 1.28 8.75
CA PRO A 78 4.05 -0.03 8.15
C PRO A 78 2.83 -0.03 7.22
N SER A 79 3.05 -0.50 6.00
CA SER A 79 2.04 -0.57 4.95
C SER A 79 1.78 -1.99 4.42
N LEU A 80 2.51 -2.99 4.92
CA LEU A 80 2.37 -4.40 4.59
C LEU A 80 2.37 -5.23 5.87
N ASP A 81 1.78 -6.43 5.80
CA ASP A 81 1.71 -7.35 6.93
C ASP A 81 2.38 -8.68 6.58
N ALA A 82 3.11 -9.26 7.54
CA ALA A 82 3.63 -10.61 7.45
C ALA A 82 2.74 -11.59 8.22
N SER A 83 2.54 -12.78 7.67
CA SER A 83 1.88 -13.87 8.38
C SER A 83 2.80 -14.45 9.46
N GLY A 84 2.19 -14.78 10.60
CA GLY A 84 2.89 -15.35 11.76
C GLY A 84 2.08 -16.48 12.41
N ALA A 85 2.50 -16.92 13.59
CA ALA A 85 1.77 -17.91 14.39
C ALA A 85 0.43 -17.38 14.98
N GLY A 86 0.16 -16.08 14.82
CA GLY A 86 -1.03 -15.39 15.33
C GLY A 86 -1.46 -14.26 14.40
N ASP A 87 -1.79 -13.10 14.95
CA ASP A 87 -2.20 -11.94 14.16
C ASP A 87 -1.10 -11.50 13.17
N PRO A 88 -1.48 -10.98 11.98
CA PRO A 88 -0.51 -10.45 11.03
C PRO A 88 0.34 -9.35 11.65
N LEU A 89 1.66 -9.42 11.43
CA LEU A 89 2.62 -8.49 12.02
C LEU A 89 3.04 -7.43 10.99
N PRO A 90 3.01 -6.13 11.34
CA PRO A 90 3.37 -5.08 10.40
C PRO A 90 4.84 -5.16 9.97
N VAL A 91 5.06 -4.98 8.67
CA VAL A 91 6.38 -4.96 8.03
C VAL A 91 6.63 -3.57 7.46
N VAL A 92 7.81 -3.05 7.75
CA VAL A 92 8.35 -1.84 7.14
C VAL A 92 9.40 -2.27 6.13
N LEU A 93 9.12 -2.02 4.85
CA LEU A 93 10.10 -2.21 3.79
C LEU A 93 11.09 -1.04 3.76
N PRO A 94 12.34 -1.26 3.32
CA PRO A 94 13.28 -0.19 3.10
C PRO A 94 12.75 0.83 2.09
N GLN A 95 13.22 2.07 2.18
CA GLN A 95 12.84 3.12 1.25
C GLN A 95 13.59 3.01 -0.07
N TRP A 96 12.97 3.47 -1.15
CA TRP A 96 13.70 3.71 -2.40
C TRP A 96 14.67 4.88 -2.23
N PRO A 97 15.84 4.85 -2.89
CA PRO A 97 16.79 5.96 -2.90
C PRO A 97 16.18 7.32 -3.30
N SER A 98 15.16 7.32 -4.16
CA SER A 98 14.42 8.52 -4.54
C SER A 98 12.96 8.21 -4.87
N ARG A 99 12.12 9.25 -4.78
CA ARG A 99 10.70 9.17 -5.17
C ARG A 99 10.53 8.99 -6.68
N GLU A 100 11.42 9.58 -7.47
CA GLU A 100 11.48 9.39 -8.93
C GLU A 100 11.75 7.92 -9.28
N LEU A 101 12.73 7.29 -8.63
CA LEU A 101 13.02 5.87 -8.85
C LEU A 101 11.81 4.99 -8.49
N GLN A 102 11.16 5.23 -7.36
CA GLN A 102 9.95 4.49 -7.02
C GLN A 102 8.87 4.63 -8.10
N ARG A 103 8.64 5.85 -8.59
CA ARG A 103 7.68 6.11 -9.66
C ARG A 103 8.05 5.37 -10.94
N ASP A 104 9.32 5.40 -11.33
CA ASP A 104 9.81 4.69 -12.52
C ASP A 104 9.63 3.18 -12.41
N ILE A 105 9.87 2.61 -11.24
CA ILE A 105 9.67 1.19 -10.97
C ILE A 105 8.18 0.83 -11.04
N ILE A 106 7.30 1.62 -10.42
CA ILE A 106 5.84 1.45 -10.48
C ILE A 106 5.35 1.51 -11.93
N ASN A 107 5.78 2.52 -12.69
CA ASN A 107 5.41 2.68 -14.09
C ASN A 107 5.92 1.51 -14.94
N ALA A 108 7.18 1.08 -14.76
CA ALA A 108 7.75 -0.05 -15.49
C ALA A 108 7.00 -1.37 -15.23
N LEU A 109 6.51 -1.60 -14.00
CA LEU A 109 5.68 -2.75 -13.68
C LEU A 109 4.34 -2.71 -14.41
N ILE A 110 3.66 -1.55 -14.37
CA ILE A 110 2.34 -1.37 -15.00
C ILE A 110 2.45 -1.43 -16.53
N ASP A 111 3.42 -0.73 -17.13
CA ASP A 111 3.71 -0.77 -18.56
C ASP A 111 4.07 -2.19 -19.04
N GLY A 112 4.66 -2.99 -18.14
CA GLY A 112 4.94 -4.40 -18.37
C GLY A 112 3.73 -5.33 -18.24
N GLY A 113 2.57 -4.81 -17.83
CA GLY A 113 1.32 -5.56 -17.70
C GLY A 113 0.96 -5.98 -16.27
N ALA A 114 1.56 -5.38 -15.23
CA ALA A 114 1.02 -5.53 -13.88
C ALA A 114 -0.39 -4.92 -13.81
N ASP A 115 -1.32 -5.64 -13.18
CA ASP A 115 -2.64 -5.09 -12.89
C ASP A 115 -2.53 -3.97 -11.85
N VAL A 116 -2.87 -2.75 -12.27
CA VAL A 116 -2.84 -1.54 -11.42
C VAL A 116 -3.75 -1.66 -10.19
N ASN A 117 -4.83 -2.44 -10.29
CA ASN A 117 -5.75 -2.68 -9.20
C ASN A 117 -5.33 -3.85 -8.31
N GLY A 118 -4.31 -4.62 -8.73
CA GLY A 118 -3.85 -5.82 -8.05
C GLY A 118 -4.77 -7.01 -8.28
N SER A 119 -4.33 -7.94 -9.12
CA SER A 119 -5.02 -9.22 -9.32
C SER A 119 -4.85 -10.14 -8.10
N GLY A 120 -5.93 -10.79 -7.66
CA GLY A 120 -5.86 -11.86 -6.65
C GLY A 120 -5.79 -11.38 -5.18
N ALA A 121 -6.08 -10.10 -4.92
CA ALA A 121 -6.23 -9.61 -3.56
C ALA A 121 -7.45 -10.27 -2.89
N GLU A 122 -7.22 -11.04 -1.83
CA GLU A 122 -8.30 -11.62 -1.00
C GLU A 122 -9.01 -10.54 -0.18
N ARG A 123 -8.34 -9.39 0.03
CA ARG A 123 -8.81 -8.28 0.87
C ARG A 123 -8.46 -6.95 0.22
N PHE A 124 -9.37 -5.96 0.37
CA PHE A 124 -9.14 -4.59 -0.11
C PHE A 124 -7.82 -3.99 0.39
N GLU A 125 -7.35 -4.36 1.59
CA GLU A 125 -6.09 -3.89 2.17
C GLU A 125 -4.82 -4.35 1.43
N GLN A 126 -4.97 -5.29 0.48
CA GLN A 126 -3.88 -5.79 -0.35
C GLN A 126 -3.84 -5.10 -1.72
N LEU A 127 -4.80 -4.22 -2.04
CA LEU A 127 -4.81 -3.47 -3.29
C LEU A 127 -3.67 -2.44 -3.32
N PRO A 128 -2.96 -2.25 -4.44
CA PRO A 128 -1.86 -1.30 -4.55
C PRO A 128 -2.21 0.12 -4.08
N ILE A 129 -3.40 0.61 -4.44
CA ILE A 129 -3.86 1.93 -4.02
C ILE A 129 -4.06 2.03 -2.51
N LYS A 130 -4.58 0.98 -1.86
CA LYS A 130 -4.76 0.93 -0.39
C LYS A 130 -3.42 0.82 0.33
N VAL A 131 -2.46 0.08 -0.22
CA VAL A 131 -1.08 0.04 0.30
C VAL A 131 -0.43 1.42 0.20
N ALA A 132 -0.59 2.14 -0.92
CA ALA A 132 -0.05 3.50 -1.08
C ALA A 132 -0.66 4.50 -0.08
N ILE A 133 -1.98 4.44 0.13
CA ILE A 133 -2.69 5.27 1.11
C ILE A 133 -2.21 4.96 2.53
N ARG A 134 -2.17 3.66 2.91
CA ARG A 134 -1.68 3.21 4.22
C ARG A 134 -0.21 3.57 4.47
N ALA A 135 0.59 3.68 3.42
CA ALA A 135 1.97 4.11 3.53
C ALA A 135 2.14 5.64 3.67
N GLY A 136 1.08 6.43 3.48
CA GLY A 136 1.15 7.88 3.33
C GLY A 136 1.97 8.31 2.12
N ASN A 137 2.04 7.46 1.08
CA ASN A 137 2.95 7.66 -0.04
C ASN A 137 2.25 8.37 -1.20
N LEU A 138 2.31 9.71 -1.19
CA LEU A 138 1.72 10.54 -2.23
C LEU A 138 2.28 10.24 -3.63
N THR A 139 3.58 9.97 -3.76
CA THR A 139 4.21 9.64 -5.05
C THR A 139 3.63 8.37 -5.65
N ALA A 140 3.47 7.32 -4.84
CA ALA A 140 2.86 6.07 -5.30
C ALA A 140 1.37 6.27 -5.66
N VAL A 141 0.63 7.04 -4.84
CA VAL A 141 -0.78 7.38 -5.16
C VAL A 141 -0.89 8.09 -6.49
N GLU A 142 -0.07 9.12 -6.74
CA GLU A 142 -0.08 9.85 -8.01
C GLU A 142 0.26 8.97 -9.20
N ALA A 143 1.26 8.09 -9.08
CA ALA A 143 1.64 7.15 -10.13
C ALA A 143 0.48 6.18 -10.45
N LEU A 144 -0.15 5.60 -9.42
CA LEU A 144 -1.29 4.71 -9.60
C LEU A 144 -2.51 5.42 -10.21
N LEU A 145 -2.81 6.65 -9.77
CA LEU A 145 -3.89 7.45 -10.36
C LEU A 145 -3.63 7.83 -11.82
N ALA A 146 -2.38 8.14 -12.18
CA ALA A 146 -1.99 8.40 -13.56
C ALA A 146 -2.19 7.17 -14.46
N CYS A 147 -2.04 5.97 -13.89
CA CYS A 147 -2.34 4.69 -14.52
C CYS A 147 -3.80 4.22 -14.33
N GLN A 148 -4.72 5.12 -13.98
CA GLN A 148 -6.16 4.85 -13.86
C GLN A 148 -6.53 3.78 -12.80
N ALA A 149 -5.79 3.72 -11.69
CA ALA A 149 -6.16 2.90 -10.55
C ALA A 149 -7.60 3.19 -10.07
N ASN A 150 -8.38 2.14 -9.82
CA ASN A 150 -9.72 2.27 -9.27
C ASN A 150 -9.67 2.67 -7.79
N VAL A 151 -10.24 3.83 -7.49
CA VAL A 151 -10.38 4.38 -6.14
C VAL A 151 -11.79 4.24 -5.57
N ARG A 152 -12.76 3.83 -6.39
CA ARG A 152 -14.18 3.71 -5.99
C ARG A 152 -14.49 2.32 -5.46
N GLY A 153 -15.29 2.25 -4.39
CA GLY A 153 -15.74 0.98 -3.80
C GLY A 153 -14.63 0.21 -3.07
N VAL A 154 -13.47 0.82 -2.87
CA VAL A 154 -12.32 0.23 -2.15
C VAL A 154 -12.05 0.93 -0.82
N THR A 155 -12.97 1.79 -0.38
CA THR A 155 -12.85 2.64 0.82
C THR A 155 -11.54 3.44 0.85
N ALA A 156 -11.19 4.09 -0.28
CA ALA A 156 -9.94 4.84 -0.42
C ALA A 156 -9.79 5.98 0.61
N MET A 157 -10.90 6.56 1.06
CA MET A 157 -10.89 7.60 2.09
C MET A 157 -10.84 7.02 3.52
N GLU A 158 -10.94 5.71 3.75
CA GLU A 158 -10.93 5.19 5.11
C GLU A 158 -9.57 5.41 5.80
N LEU A 159 -9.59 5.88 7.06
CA LEU A 159 -8.40 5.96 7.91
C LEU A 159 -7.84 4.56 8.21
N PRO A 160 -6.53 4.32 8.01
CA PRO A 160 -5.91 3.02 8.25
C PRO A 160 -6.19 2.48 9.66
N ASN A 161 -6.68 1.24 9.72
CA ASN A 161 -7.11 0.58 10.96
C ASN A 161 -5.97 -0.12 11.71
N ARG A 162 -4.94 -0.57 11.00
CA ARG A 162 -3.89 -1.40 11.58
C ARG A 162 -2.69 -0.60 12.02
N LEU A 163 -2.66 -0.35 13.32
CA LEU A 163 -1.42 -0.32 14.07
C LEU A 163 -1.13 -1.76 14.53
N GLY A 164 0.11 -2.23 14.38
CA GLY A 164 0.57 -3.26 15.30
C GLY A 164 0.46 -2.77 16.75
N ALA A 165 0.83 -3.62 17.72
CA ALA A 165 0.81 -3.22 19.11
C ALA A 165 1.62 -1.92 19.36
N ALA A 166 0.91 -0.82 19.63
CA ALA A 166 1.38 0.32 20.43
C ALA A 166 2.22 1.46 19.81
N SER A 167 2.05 1.84 18.54
CA SER A 167 2.62 3.13 18.08
C SER A 167 1.55 4.07 17.54
N SER A 168 1.18 5.10 18.29
CA SER A 168 0.35 6.19 17.76
C SER A 168 0.96 6.75 16.48
N ALA A 169 0.12 7.19 15.55
CA ALA A 169 0.56 7.89 14.34
C ALA A 169 1.48 9.07 14.71
N THR A 170 2.59 9.19 13.98
CA THR A 170 3.44 10.37 14.10
C THR A 170 2.79 11.54 13.39
N ARG A 171 3.07 12.77 13.84
CA ARG A 171 2.58 13.97 13.15
C ARG A 171 3.02 14.02 11.67
N GLU A 172 4.24 13.57 11.39
CA GLU A 172 4.73 13.45 10.02
C GLU A 172 3.87 12.52 9.17
N TYR A 173 3.51 11.34 9.70
CA TYR A 173 2.63 10.42 8.99
C TYR A 173 1.22 11.00 8.80
N GLU A 174 0.69 11.71 9.80
CA GLU A 174 -0.59 12.45 9.70
C GLU A 174 -0.57 13.49 8.58
N ASP A 175 0.50 14.29 8.47
CA ASP A 175 0.67 15.31 7.43
C ASP A 175 0.77 14.70 6.03
N LEU A 176 1.45 13.55 5.90
CA LEU A 176 1.51 12.79 4.66
C LEU A 176 0.14 12.22 4.28
N LEU A 177 -0.57 11.65 5.25
CA LEU A 177 -1.86 11.01 5.04
C LEU A 177 -2.95 12.03 4.65
N ILE A 178 -3.01 13.20 5.30
CA ILE A 178 -3.95 14.26 4.89
C ILE A 178 -3.65 14.79 3.49
N SER A 179 -2.37 14.82 3.10
CA SER A 179 -1.96 15.22 1.74
C SER A 179 -2.44 14.21 0.69
N VAL A 180 -2.36 12.91 1.00
CA VAL A 180 -2.93 11.84 0.16
C VAL A 180 -4.44 12.01 0.01
N TYR A 181 -5.19 12.21 1.10
CA TYR A 181 -6.65 12.38 1.02
C TYR A 181 -7.07 13.63 0.24
N ARG A 182 -6.34 14.74 0.40
CA ARG A 182 -6.56 15.94 -0.42
C ARG A 182 -6.36 15.64 -1.90
N ARG A 183 -5.29 14.90 -2.25
CA ARG A 183 -5.01 14.52 -3.64
C ARG A 183 -6.08 13.59 -4.23
N LEU A 184 -6.61 12.65 -3.43
CA LEU A 184 -7.72 11.79 -3.80
C LEU A 184 -9.00 12.60 -4.05
N ALA A 185 -9.36 13.53 -3.15
CA ALA A 185 -10.52 14.40 -3.34
C ALA A 185 -10.38 15.34 -4.55
N GLN A 186 -9.15 15.77 -4.89
CA GLN A 186 -8.89 16.51 -6.13
C GLN A 186 -9.08 15.65 -7.38
N HIS A 187 -8.80 14.34 -7.28
CA HIS A 187 -9.04 13.40 -8.38
C HIS A 187 -10.53 13.10 -8.54
N ASP A 188 -11.23 12.86 -7.43
CA ASP A 188 -12.66 12.64 -7.38
C ASP A 188 -13.22 13.16 -6.05
N SER A 189 -13.94 14.28 -6.12
CA SER A 189 -14.46 14.97 -4.93
C SER A 189 -15.59 14.22 -4.24
N THR A 190 -16.16 13.19 -4.88
CA THR A 190 -17.28 12.42 -4.33
C THR A 190 -16.84 11.22 -3.49
N LEU A 191 -15.53 10.91 -3.46
CA LEU A 191 -14.99 9.76 -2.72
C LEU A 191 -15.33 9.81 -1.22
N ALA A 192 -15.39 11.01 -0.63
CA ALA A 192 -15.75 11.18 0.77
C ALA A 192 -17.23 10.90 1.07
N ALA A 193 -18.10 10.95 0.05
CA ALA A 193 -19.52 10.64 0.18
C ALA A 193 -19.82 9.14 -0.07
N GLU A 194 -18.81 8.33 -0.42
CA GLU A 194 -19.01 6.91 -0.63
C GLU A 194 -19.44 6.21 0.67
N ARG A 195 -20.57 5.51 0.60
CA ARG A 195 -21.04 4.67 1.70
C ARG A 195 -20.43 3.28 1.54
N SER A 196 -19.66 2.84 2.54
CA SER A 196 -19.40 1.40 2.69
C SER A 196 -20.68 0.73 3.20
N ASP A 197 -20.88 -0.54 2.87
CA ASP A 197 -22.14 -1.28 3.05
C ASP A 197 -22.75 -1.23 4.48
N GLN A 198 -22.01 -0.79 5.52
CA GLN A 198 -22.54 -0.69 6.89
C GLN A 198 -22.06 0.49 7.77
N GLU A 199 -21.02 1.26 7.41
CA GLU A 199 -20.52 2.36 8.24
C GLU A 199 -20.17 3.62 7.41
N SER A 200 -20.55 4.79 7.94
CA SER A 200 -20.11 6.10 7.42
C SER A 200 -18.63 6.32 7.74
N LEU A 201 -17.94 7.04 6.85
CA LEU A 201 -16.54 7.46 7.04
C LEU A 201 -16.33 8.25 8.33
N VAL A 202 -17.33 9.03 8.78
CA VAL A 202 -17.30 9.76 10.05
C VAL A 202 -17.21 8.79 11.22
N ARG A 203 -18.06 7.75 11.24
CA ARG A 203 -18.07 6.74 12.30
C ARG A 203 -16.76 5.93 12.31
N LEU A 204 -16.25 5.58 11.13
CA LEU A 204 -14.97 4.91 10.98
C LEU A 204 -13.83 5.77 11.55
N ALA A 205 -13.80 7.07 11.23
CA ALA A 205 -12.78 7.98 11.73
C ALA A 205 -12.79 8.10 13.26
N ILE A 206 -13.96 8.18 13.89
CA ILE A 206 -14.09 8.23 15.36
C ILE A 206 -13.47 6.99 16.01
N ARG A 207 -13.66 5.80 15.43
CA ARG A 207 -13.04 4.56 15.94
C ARG A 207 -11.52 4.57 15.86
N ARG A 208 -10.93 5.42 15.02
CA ARG A 208 -9.47 5.59 14.86
C ARG A 208 -8.87 6.68 15.75
N SER A 209 -9.66 7.34 16.60
CA SER A 209 -9.19 8.36 17.56
C SER A 209 -8.12 7.87 18.56
N ARG A 210 -7.96 6.56 18.73
CA ARG A 210 -6.88 5.98 19.55
C ARG A 210 -5.54 5.90 18.82
N ILE A 211 -5.55 6.02 17.50
CA ILE A 211 -4.40 5.86 16.61
C ILE A 211 -3.80 7.23 16.28
N PHE A 212 -4.67 8.19 15.98
CA PHE A 212 -4.28 9.52 15.50
C PHE A 212 -4.49 10.58 16.58
N SER A 213 -3.77 11.70 16.43
CA SER A 213 -3.95 12.88 17.26
C SER A 213 -5.36 13.46 17.12
N GLN A 214 -5.88 14.03 18.20
CA GLN A 214 -7.20 14.67 18.18
C GLN A 214 -7.28 15.77 17.11
N SER A 215 -6.22 16.58 16.99
CA SER A 215 -6.13 17.64 15.97
C SER A 215 -6.22 17.08 14.55
N PHE A 216 -5.62 15.92 14.28
CA PHE A 216 -5.72 15.30 12.97
C PHE A 216 -7.14 14.76 12.72
N ILE A 217 -7.74 14.08 13.70
CA ILE A 217 -9.12 13.57 13.58
C ILE A 217 -10.09 14.72 13.32
N ASP A 218 -9.99 15.83 14.05
CA ASP A 218 -10.87 16.98 13.87
C ASP A 218 -10.70 17.61 12.47
N ALA A 219 -9.45 17.73 12.00
CA ALA A 219 -9.16 18.23 10.66
C ALA A 219 -9.68 17.28 9.57
N TYR A 220 -9.51 15.97 9.76
CA TYR A 220 -9.96 14.94 8.84
C TYR A 220 -11.50 14.89 8.76
N LEU A 221 -12.19 14.94 9.90
CA LEU A 221 -13.65 15.00 9.98
C LEU A 221 -14.20 16.24 9.29
N THR A 222 -13.59 17.41 9.54
CA THR A 222 -13.95 18.66 8.86
C THR A 222 -13.75 18.53 7.35
N PHE A 223 -12.66 17.89 6.93
CA PHE A 223 -12.35 17.68 5.53
C PHE A 223 -13.39 16.78 4.84
N ILE A 224 -13.69 15.60 5.37
CA ILE A 224 -14.64 14.68 4.73
C ILE A 224 -16.07 15.22 4.72
N THR A 225 -16.50 15.91 5.79
CA THR A 225 -17.85 16.50 5.87
C THR A 225 -18.03 17.64 4.86
N SER A 226 -16.98 18.44 4.63
CA SER A 226 -16.99 19.45 3.55
C SER A 226 -17.07 18.86 2.14
N HIS A 227 -16.79 17.55 1.99
CA HIS A 227 -16.88 16.80 0.72
C HIS A 227 -18.07 15.82 0.71
N GLY A 228 -19.07 16.03 1.57
CA GLY A 228 -20.35 15.32 1.50
C GLY A 228 -20.41 14.00 2.28
N ALA A 229 -19.43 13.71 3.14
CA ALA A 229 -19.57 12.64 4.12
C ALA A 229 -20.64 13.00 5.17
N ASP A 230 -21.49 12.04 5.54
CA ASP A 230 -22.56 12.18 6.54
C ASP A 230 -22.38 11.32 7.79
#